data_AF-A0A9P6THD5-F1
#
_entry.id   AF-A0A9P6THD5-F1
#
_cell.length_a   1.000
_cell.length_b   1.000
_cell.length_c   1.000
_cell.angle_alpha   90.00
_cell.angle_beta   90.00
_cell.angle_gamma   90.00
#
_symmetry.space_group_name_H-M   'P 1'
#
loop_
_entity.id
_entity.type
_entity.pdbx_description
1 polymer ?
#
loop_
_entity_poly.entity_id
_entity_poly.type
_entity_poly.pdbx_seq_one_letter_code
_entity_poly.pdbx_strand_id
1 'polypeptide(L)'
;YPPNKPDLPLCMLDVMIQKHQWVDFNHVLAALLKGGGSAERSRRAFYYVRYLLFDSPYFYVRVEKWESLNFNSRHWAEEDFHEKLMQFLDEFPEYREFEAFAMNSNEQAKPVLDPPLQTPMPIYLTNVVSDFVSTFELLITRLIEHNETDLLARVLDRYDYDQYDIAPEAMEYSRNDEMDGSVFDASYFERVIYKLAGSLNPKKCAPHTKPNLPERHFREIGSPAVEGISIATLEIMLTPVPPATI
;
A
#
# COMPACT_ATOMS: atom_id res chain seq x y z
N TYR A 1 17.89 -39.05 -4.81
CA TYR A 1 16.88 -37.97 -4.78
C TYR A 1 17.10 -37.08 -5.99
N PRO A 2 16.05 -36.73 -6.75
CA PRO A 2 16.19 -35.75 -7.83
C PRO A 2 16.73 -34.44 -7.23
N PRO A 3 17.50 -33.65 -7.99
CA PRO A 3 18.04 -32.39 -7.47
C PRO A 3 16.88 -31.49 -7.01
N ASN A 4 17.02 -30.90 -5.82
CA ASN A 4 16.06 -29.93 -5.30
C ASN A 4 15.78 -28.88 -6.38
N LYS A 5 14.56 -28.88 -6.94
CA LYS A 5 14.13 -27.81 -7.83
C LYS A 5 13.99 -26.54 -6.96
N PRO A 6 14.81 -25.51 -7.17
CA PRO A 6 14.78 -24.31 -6.33
C PRO A 6 13.45 -23.58 -6.39
N ASP A 7 12.69 -23.78 -7.48
CA ASP A 7 11.40 -23.10 -7.72
C ASP A 7 10.20 -23.83 -7.12
N LEU A 8 10.37 -25.08 -6.65
CA LEU A 8 9.26 -25.86 -6.11
C LEU A 8 8.52 -25.14 -4.96
N PRO A 9 9.21 -24.51 -3.98
CA PRO A 9 8.54 -23.76 -2.93
C PRO A 9 7.72 -22.58 -3.45
N LEU A 10 8.21 -21.89 -4.49
CA LEU A 10 7.52 -20.74 -5.09
C LEU A 10 6.26 -21.20 -5.81
N CYS A 11 6.35 -22.24 -6.62
CA CYS A 11 5.19 -22.84 -7.29
C CYS A 11 4.14 -23.35 -6.30
N MET A 12 4.58 -23.96 -5.20
CA MET A 12 3.66 -24.40 -4.14
C MET A 12 2.96 -23.21 -3.50
N LEU A 13 3.69 -22.12 -3.25
CA LEU A 13 3.13 -20.91 -2.66
C LEU A 13 2.05 -20.29 -3.56
N ASP A 14 2.29 -20.19 -4.87
CA ASP A 14 1.28 -19.71 -5.82
C ASP A 14 0.05 -20.62 -5.86
N VAL A 15 0.24 -21.94 -5.82
CA VAL A 15 -0.89 -22.89 -5.78
C VAL A 15 -1.71 -22.71 -4.51
N MET A 16 -1.06 -22.50 -3.36
CA MET A 16 -1.74 -22.30 -2.08
C MET A 16 -2.49 -20.96 -2.01
N ILE A 17 -1.92 -19.89 -2.55
CA ILE A 17 -2.51 -18.54 -2.51
C ILE A 17 -3.53 -18.36 -3.63
N GLN A 18 -3.16 -18.63 -4.89
CA GLN A 18 -3.99 -18.29 -6.05
C GLN A 18 -4.99 -19.39 -6.40
N LYS A 19 -4.53 -20.65 -6.50
CA LYS A 19 -5.37 -21.73 -7.04
C LYS A 19 -6.36 -22.24 -6.00
N HIS A 20 -5.88 -22.44 -4.78
CA HIS A 20 -6.71 -23.04 -3.73
C HIS A 20 -7.13 -22.06 -2.64
N GLN A 21 -6.57 -20.85 -2.61
CA GLN A 21 -6.84 -19.82 -1.59
C GLN A 21 -6.91 -20.40 -0.18
N TRP A 22 -5.98 -21.31 0.14
CA TRP A 22 -5.86 -21.93 1.47
C TRP A 22 -5.30 -20.95 2.49
N VAL A 23 -4.48 -20.02 2.02
CA VAL A 23 -3.83 -19.00 2.82
C VAL A 23 -4.03 -17.66 2.15
N ASP A 24 -4.31 -16.66 2.97
CA ASP A 24 -4.45 -15.28 2.52
C ASP A 24 -3.08 -14.68 2.19
N PHE A 25 -3.02 -13.92 1.10
CA PHE A 25 -1.80 -13.28 0.62
C PHE A 25 -1.19 -12.32 1.64
N ASN A 26 -2.01 -11.45 2.25
CA ASN A 26 -1.55 -10.47 3.23
C ASN A 26 -1.09 -11.16 4.52
N HIS A 27 -1.75 -12.23 4.94
CA HIS A 27 -1.28 -13.05 6.06
C HIS A 27 0.08 -13.70 5.79
N VAL A 28 0.33 -14.24 4.59
CA VAL A 28 1.62 -14.81 4.21
C VAL A 28 2.71 -13.75 4.22
N LEU A 29 2.46 -12.58 3.61
CA LEU A 29 3.40 -11.46 3.62
C LEU A 29 3.71 -11.01 5.05
N ALA A 30 2.69 -10.78 5.87
CA ALA A 30 2.87 -10.38 7.26
C ALA A 30 3.67 -11.42 8.06
N ALA A 31 3.45 -12.72 7.83
CA ALA A 31 4.22 -13.78 8.48
C ALA A 31 5.70 -13.79 8.06
N LEU A 32 6.00 -13.54 6.78
CA LEU A 32 7.37 -13.41 6.28
C LEU A 32 8.07 -12.19 6.89
N LEU A 33 7.34 -11.06 7.04
CA LEU A 33 7.88 -9.80 7.55
C LEU A 33 8.06 -9.76 9.07
N LYS A 34 7.13 -10.36 9.84
CA LYS A 34 7.19 -10.45 11.32
C LYS A 34 8.17 -11.50 11.82
N GLY A 35 8.70 -12.35 10.94
CA GLY A 35 9.63 -13.42 11.30
C GLY A 35 10.94 -12.86 11.87
N GLY A 36 11.14 -12.98 13.18
CA GLY A 36 12.45 -12.76 13.82
C GLY A 36 13.42 -13.90 13.49
N GLY A 37 14.70 -13.58 13.27
CA GLY A 37 15.72 -14.60 13.01
C GLY A 37 17.07 -14.07 12.58
N SER A 38 17.93 -14.99 12.12
CA SER A 38 19.24 -14.67 11.56
C SER A 38 19.12 -13.89 10.25
N ALA A 39 20.19 -13.17 9.88
CA ALA A 39 20.25 -12.43 8.62
C ALA A 39 19.95 -13.30 7.38
N GLU A 40 20.39 -14.56 7.39
CA GLU A 40 20.10 -15.52 6.32
C GLU A 40 18.59 -15.84 6.20
N ARG A 41 17.86 -15.91 7.32
CA ARG A 41 16.42 -16.11 7.32
C ARG A 41 15.70 -14.88 6.74
N SER A 42 16.10 -13.68 7.14
CA SER A 42 15.53 -12.43 6.61
C SER A 42 15.77 -12.31 5.11
N ARG A 43 16.99 -12.59 4.64
CA ARG A 43 17.31 -12.58 3.20
C ARG A 43 16.41 -13.52 2.40
N ARG A 44 16.20 -14.74 2.90
CA ARG A 44 15.27 -15.68 2.26
C ARG A 44 13.83 -15.18 2.31
N ALA A 45 13.39 -14.59 3.42
CA ALA A 45 12.06 -14.01 3.51
C ALA A 45 11.86 -12.89 2.47
N PHE A 46 12.83 -11.99 2.32
CA PHE A 46 12.78 -10.93 1.30
C PHE A 46 12.80 -11.48 -0.13
N TYR A 47 13.48 -12.60 -0.38
CA TYR A 47 13.38 -13.30 -1.67
C TYR A 47 11.93 -13.74 -1.97
N TYR A 48 11.22 -14.33 -1.00
CA TYR A 48 9.80 -14.69 -1.17
C TYR A 48 8.89 -13.47 -1.28
N VAL A 49 9.14 -12.40 -0.51
CA VAL A 49 8.37 -11.15 -0.58
C VAL A 49 8.51 -10.52 -1.97
N ARG A 50 9.74 -10.41 -2.49
CA ARG A 50 10.00 -9.92 -3.85
C ARG A 50 9.25 -10.77 -4.88
N TYR A 51 9.32 -12.09 -4.76
CA TYR A 51 8.61 -12.99 -5.66
C TYR A 51 7.10 -12.73 -5.65
N LEU A 52 6.49 -12.71 -4.46
CA LEU A 52 5.05 -12.51 -4.28
C LEU A 52 4.55 -11.15 -4.81
N LEU A 53 5.36 -10.10 -4.65
CA LEU A 53 4.99 -8.75 -5.06
C LEU A 53 5.24 -8.47 -6.54
N PHE A 54 6.24 -9.08 -7.18
CA PHE A 54 6.65 -8.68 -8.52
C PHE A 54 6.71 -9.81 -9.54
N ASP A 55 7.10 -11.00 -9.12
CA ASP A 55 7.38 -12.10 -10.05
C ASP A 55 6.15 -13.01 -10.21
N SER A 56 5.34 -13.16 -9.15
CA SER A 56 4.05 -13.83 -9.19
C SER A 56 2.97 -12.91 -9.76
N PRO A 57 2.17 -13.37 -10.74
CA PRO A 57 1.13 -12.54 -11.35
C PRO A 57 -0.04 -12.25 -10.40
N TYR A 58 -0.12 -12.92 -9.25
CA TYR A 58 -1.28 -12.83 -8.35
C TYR A 58 -1.58 -11.40 -7.92
N PHE A 59 -0.61 -10.71 -7.32
CA PHE A 59 -0.86 -9.40 -6.74
C PHE A 59 -0.77 -8.27 -7.76
N TYR A 60 0.28 -8.28 -8.59
CA TYR A 60 0.53 -7.25 -9.60
C TYR A 60 -0.65 -7.03 -10.56
N VAL A 61 -1.25 -8.11 -11.09
CA VAL A 61 -2.39 -8.02 -12.03
C VAL A 61 -3.65 -7.45 -11.34
N ARG A 62 -3.84 -7.76 -10.05
CA ARG A 62 -4.94 -7.20 -9.27
C ARG A 62 -4.73 -5.71 -9.03
N VAL A 63 -3.51 -5.28 -8.75
CA VAL A 63 -3.20 -3.84 -8.64
C VAL A 63 -3.41 -3.12 -9.96
N GLU A 64 -2.99 -3.68 -11.10
CA GLU A 64 -3.28 -3.10 -12.42
C GLU A 64 -4.78 -2.95 -12.68
N LYS A 65 -5.58 -3.98 -12.31
CA LYS A 65 -7.03 -3.89 -12.42
C LYS A 65 -7.60 -2.79 -11.52
N TRP A 66 -7.15 -2.74 -10.28
CA TRP A 66 -7.55 -1.71 -9.31
C TRP A 66 -7.26 -0.30 -9.86
N GLU A 67 -6.07 -0.08 -10.41
CA GLU A 67 -5.67 1.17 -11.07
C GLU A 67 -6.56 1.48 -12.28
N SER A 68 -6.87 0.47 -13.11
CA SER A 68 -7.73 0.65 -14.30
C SER A 68 -9.17 1.06 -13.98
N LEU A 69 -9.68 0.67 -12.81
CA LEU A 69 -11.01 1.05 -12.32
C LEU A 69 -11.04 2.46 -11.73
N ASN A 70 -9.88 3.08 -11.56
CA ASN A 70 -9.71 4.46 -11.08
C ASN A 70 -10.50 4.70 -9.78
N PHE A 71 -10.26 3.84 -8.78
CA PHE A 71 -10.80 4.02 -7.43
C PHE A 71 -10.33 5.34 -6.85
N ASN A 72 -11.27 6.10 -6.27
CA ASN A 72 -10.90 7.32 -5.58
C ASN A 72 -10.36 6.99 -4.20
N SER A 73 -9.24 7.61 -3.81
CA SER A 73 -8.75 7.52 -2.42
C SER A 73 -9.78 8.02 -1.40
N ARG A 74 -10.67 8.91 -1.84
CA ARG A 74 -11.81 9.43 -1.07
C ARG A 74 -13.08 8.65 -1.41
N HIS A 75 -13.20 7.43 -0.90
CA HIS A 75 -14.36 6.57 -1.11
C HIS A 75 -15.71 7.25 -0.78
N TRP A 76 -15.74 8.20 0.17
CA TRP A 76 -16.95 8.96 0.52
C TRP A 76 -17.40 9.97 -0.56
N ALA A 77 -16.52 10.33 -1.49
CA ALA A 77 -16.81 11.20 -2.62
C ALA A 77 -17.18 10.42 -3.88
N GLU A 78 -17.18 9.09 -3.80
CA GLU A 78 -17.36 8.18 -4.92
C GLU A 78 -18.74 7.51 -4.82
N GLU A 79 -19.58 7.73 -5.82
CA GLU A 79 -20.95 7.19 -5.84
C GLU A 79 -20.99 5.75 -6.37
N ASP A 80 -20.02 5.36 -7.20
CA ASP A 80 -19.93 4.08 -7.91
C ASP A 80 -18.93 3.08 -7.30
N PHE A 81 -18.49 3.33 -6.06
CA PHE A 81 -17.47 2.51 -5.38
C PHE A 81 -17.84 1.02 -5.34
N HIS A 82 -19.09 0.71 -4.96
CA HIS A 82 -19.55 -0.67 -4.85
C HIS A 82 -19.60 -1.36 -6.23
N GLU A 83 -20.00 -0.66 -7.28
CA GLU A 83 -20.05 -1.22 -8.63
C GLU A 83 -18.65 -1.57 -9.13
N LYS A 84 -17.67 -0.70 -8.90
CA LYS A 84 -16.25 -0.97 -9.20
C LYS A 84 -15.71 -2.14 -8.39
N LEU A 85 -16.04 -2.22 -7.10
CA LEU A 85 -15.63 -3.34 -6.25
C LEU A 85 -16.21 -4.66 -6.76
N MET A 86 -17.48 -4.70 -7.17
CA MET A 86 -18.08 -5.90 -7.74
C MET A 86 -17.44 -6.28 -9.08
N GLN A 87 -17.13 -5.31 -9.95
CA GLN A 87 -16.37 -5.57 -11.18
C GLN A 87 -14.98 -6.16 -10.91
N PHE A 88 -14.31 -5.70 -9.85
CA PHE A 88 -13.03 -6.25 -9.42
C PHE A 88 -13.17 -7.69 -8.91
N LEU A 89 -14.14 -7.96 -8.02
CA LEU A 89 -14.36 -9.28 -7.41
C LEU A 89 -14.91 -10.31 -8.40
N ASP A 90 -15.63 -9.88 -9.44
CA ASP A 90 -16.09 -10.76 -10.52
C ASP A 90 -14.92 -11.30 -11.35
N GLU A 91 -13.89 -10.47 -11.57
CA GLU A 91 -12.66 -10.87 -12.27
C GLU A 91 -11.69 -11.63 -11.35
N PHE A 92 -11.58 -11.19 -10.09
CA PHE A 92 -10.70 -11.76 -9.08
C PHE A 92 -11.47 -12.18 -7.83
N PRO A 93 -12.20 -13.31 -7.86
CA PRO A 93 -12.95 -13.78 -6.70
C PRO A 93 -12.03 -14.10 -5.53
N GLU A 94 -12.44 -13.66 -4.34
CA GLU A 94 -11.74 -13.87 -3.08
C GLU A 94 -12.53 -14.82 -2.19
N TYR A 95 -12.03 -16.05 -2.08
CA TYR A 95 -12.60 -17.07 -1.21
C TYR A 95 -11.86 -17.09 0.13
N ARG A 96 -12.60 -17.05 1.25
CA ARG A 96 -12.03 -16.95 2.61
C ARG A 96 -12.14 -18.23 3.40
N GLU A 97 -13.02 -19.16 3.00
CA GLU A 97 -13.36 -20.35 3.78
C GLU A 97 -13.11 -21.66 2.99
N PHE A 98 -11.98 -21.72 2.28
CA PHE A 98 -11.57 -22.87 1.45
C PHE A 98 -12.53 -23.19 0.28
N GLU A 99 -13.41 -22.27 -0.08
CA GLU A 99 -14.41 -22.47 -1.13
C GLU A 99 -13.72 -22.74 -2.48
N ALA A 100 -12.61 -22.05 -2.77
CA ALA A 100 -11.82 -22.28 -3.98
C ALA A 100 -11.34 -23.75 -4.10
N PHE A 101 -10.97 -24.37 -2.98
CA PHE A 101 -10.58 -25.77 -2.96
C PHE A 101 -11.76 -26.71 -3.20
N ALA A 102 -12.90 -26.45 -2.55
CA ALA A 102 -14.14 -27.22 -2.73
C ALA A 102 -14.72 -27.08 -4.15
N MET A 103 -14.56 -25.92 -4.78
CA MET A 103 -15.02 -25.64 -6.14
C MET A 103 -14.11 -26.28 -7.19
N ASN A 104 -12.80 -26.37 -6.92
CA ASN A 104 -11.82 -26.95 -7.85
C ASN A 104 -11.71 -28.47 -7.78
N SER A 105 -12.22 -29.12 -6.73
CA SER A 105 -12.23 -30.59 -6.62
C SER A 105 -13.38 -31.25 -7.38
N ASN A 106 -14.43 -30.48 -7.71
CA ASN A 106 -15.54 -30.94 -8.53
C ASN A 106 -15.39 -30.42 -9.97
N GLU A 107 -14.92 -31.27 -10.88
CA GLU A 107 -14.74 -30.97 -12.31
C GLU A 107 -16.05 -30.66 -13.08
N GLN A 108 -17.20 -30.68 -12.40
CA GLN A 108 -18.51 -30.45 -13.00
C GLN A 108 -19.14 -29.22 -12.36
N ALA A 109 -19.19 -28.13 -13.14
CA ALA A 109 -19.99 -26.91 -12.99
C ALA A 109 -20.12 -26.33 -11.57
N LYS A 110 -19.54 -25.13 -11.33
CA LYS A 110 -19.67 -24.29 -10.10
C LYS A 110 -20.78 -24.81 -9.16
N PRO A 111 -20.49 -25.82 -8.31
CA PRO A 111 -21.56 -26.42 -7.54
C PRO A 111 -22.00 -25.38 -6.52
N VAL A 112 -23.25 -24.96 -6.60
CA VAL A 112 -23.89 -24.24 -5.50
C VAL A 112 -23.90 -25.25 -4.35
N LEU A 113 -22.98 -25.08 -3.40
CA LEU A 113 -22.92 -25.91 -2.20
C LEU A 113 -24.30 -25.76 -1.51
N ASP A 114 -25.04 -26.86 -1.41
CA ASP A 114 -26.34 -26.91 -0.74
C ASP A 114 -26.30 -27.99 0.37
N PRO A 115 -26.34 -27.60 1.66
CA PRO A 115 -26.33 -26.23 2.15
C PRO A 115 -24.97 -25.55 1.93
N PRO A 116 -24.93 -24.21 1.82
CA PRO A 116 -23.67 -23.50 1.82
C PRO A 116 -22.93 -23.80 3.13
N LEU A 117 -21.62 -24.04 3.05
CA LEU A 117 -20.79 -24.34 4.24
C LEU A 117 -20.96 -23.25 5.31
N GLN A 118 -21.15 -22.00 4.87
CA GLN A 118 -21.48 -20.87 5.71
C GLN A 118 -22.23 -19.78 4.92
N THR A 119 -22.95 -18.90 5.62
CA THR A 119 -23.51 -17.69 5.02
C THR A 119 -22.40 -16.64 4.85
N PRO A 120 -22.13 -16.14 3.63
CA PRO A 120 -21.09 -15.15 3.42
C PRO A 120 -21.47 -13.84 4.12
N MET A 121 -20.51 -13.27 4.83
CA MET A 121 -20.66 -11.94 5.41
C MET A 121 -20.63 -10.89 4.29
N PRO A 122 -21.41 -9.80 4.39
CA PRO A 122 -21.40 -8.76 3.38
C PRO A 122 -20.01 -8.11 3.24
N ILE A 123 -19.53 -7.99 2.00
CA ILE A 123 -18.29 -7.29 1.65
C ILE A 123 -18.68 -5.98 0.95
N TYR A 124 -18.30 -4.85 1.54
CA TYR A 124 -18.66 -3.53 1.02
C TYR A 124 -17.46 -2.71 0.54
N LEU A 125 -16.30 -2.89 1.18
CA LEU A 125 -15.13 -2.01 1.00
C LEU A 125 -13.81 -2.74 0.81
N THR A 126 -13.73 -4.01 1.18
CA THR A 126 -12.44 -4.70 1.33
C THR A 126 -12.16 -5.63 0.16
N ASN A 127 -10.89 -5.67 -0.22
CA ASN A 127 -10.28 -6.65 -1.11
C ASN A 127 -8.79 -6.78 -0.74
N VAL A 128 -8.09 -7.69 -1.40
CA VAL A 128 -6.67 -7.97 -1.12
C VAL A 128 -5.76 -6.74 -1.28
N VAL A 129 -6.07 -5.81 -2.20
CA VAL A 129 -5.30 -4.58 -2.45
C VAL A 129 -5.54 -3.55 -1.35
N SER A 130 -6.79 -3.34 -0.92
CA SER A 130 -7.07 -2.46 0.22
C SER A 130 -6.49 -3.00 1.53
N ASP A 131 -6.57 -4.32 1.72
CA ASP A 131 -6.06 -5.00 2.92
C ASP A 131 -4.51 -4.96 2.96
N PHE A 132 -3.86 -4.91 1.79
CA PHE A 132 -2.40 -4.80 1.67
C PHE A 132 -1.85 -3.52 2.29
N VAL A 133 -2.61 -2.41 2.34
CA VAL A 133 -2.16 -1.14 2.93
C VAL A 133 -1.65 -1.33 4.37
N SER A 134 -2.33 -2.18 5.15
CA SER A 134 -1.91 -2.49 6.52
C SER A 134 -0.58 -3.27 6.60
N THR A 135 -0.29 -4.08 5.58
CA THR A 135 0.93 -4.87 5.48
C THR A 135 2.05 -4.07 4.80
N PHE A 136 1.71 -3.05 4.02
CA PHE A 136 2.64 -2.16 3.34
C PHE A 136 3.48 -1.34 4.31
N GLU A 137 2.88 -0.79 5.37
CA GLU A 137 3.61 -0.08 6.43
C GLU A 137 4.66 -0.98 7.10
N LEU A 138 4.26 -2.23 7.40
CA LEU A 138 5.16 -3.23 7.96
C LEU A 138 6.29 -3.58 6.98
N LEU A 139 5.97 -3.71 5.69
CA LEU A 139 6.94 -3.98 4.63
C LEU A 139 8.01 -2.88 4.57
N ILE A 140 7.59 -1.62 4.48
CA ILE A 140 8.50 -0.46 4.44
C ILE A 140 9.41 -0.47 5.66
N THR A 141 8.83 -0.59 6.85
CA THR A 141 9.59 -0.59 8.11
C THR A 141 10.66 -1.68 8.12
N ARG A 142 10.30 -2.90 7.70
CA ARG A 142 11.23 -4.04 7.69
C ARG A 142 12.32 -3.91 6.62
N LEU A 143 12.03 -3.32 5.47
CA LEU A 143 13.04 -3.08 4.44
C LEU A 143 14.05 -2.02 4.89
N ILE A 144 13.59 -0.96 5.56
CA ILE A 144 14.45 0.07 6.16
C ILE A 144 15.36 -0.55 7.24
N GLU A 145 14.79 -1.34 8.16
CA GLU A 145 15.56 -1.98 9.24
C GLU A 145 16.68 -2.90 8.75
N HIS A 146 16.49 -3.58 7.61
CA HIS A 146 17.48 -4.50 7.03
C HIS A 146 18.32 -3.86 5.92
N ASN A 147 18.14 -2.56 5.66
CA ASN A 147 18.84 -1.81 4.61
C ASN A 147 18.69 -2.43 3.20
N GLU A 148 17.50 -2.97 2.90
CA GLU A 148 17.16 -3.55 1.60
C GLU A 148 16.67 -2.45 0.63
N THR A 149 17.59 -1.54 0.30
CA THR A 149 17.29 -0.29 -0.45
C THR A 149 16.70 -0.54 -1.83
N ASP A 150 17.22 -1.51 -2.58
CA ASP A 150 16.78 -1.78 -3.96
C ASP A 150 15.34 -2.30 -4.00
N LEU A 151 15.00 -3.18 -3.05
CA LEU A 151 13.66 -3.72 -2.95
C LEU A 151 12.69 -2.66 -2.43
N LEU A 152 13.12 -1.81 -1.49
CA LEU A 152 12.32 -0.69 -0.99
C LEU A 152 11.99 0.29 -2.11
N ALA A 153 12.99 0.74 -2.88
CA ALA A 153 12.77 1.64 -4.01
C ALA A 153 11.76 1.06 -5.00
N ARG A 154 11.95 -0.20 -5.41
CA ARG A 154 11.02 -0.89 -6.33
C ARG A 154 9.60 -1.03 -5.78
N VAL A 155 9.46 -1.22 -4.47
CA VAL A 155 8.16 -1.31 -3.78
C VAL A 155 7.46 0.04 -3.78
N LEU A 156 8.17 1.13 -3.48
CA LEU A 156 7.63 2.49 -3.53
C LEU A 156 7.27 2.86 -4.98
N ASP A 157 8.15 2.62 -5.96
CA ASP A 157 7.88 2.95 -7.37
C ASP A 157 6.61 2.29 -7.91
N ARG A 158 6.28 1.07 -7.47
CA ARG A 158 5.13 0.33 -7.98
C ARG A 158 3.85 0.55 -7.18
N TYR A 159 3.96 0.74 -5.87
CA TYR A 159 2.82 0.67 -4.94
C TYR A 159 2.64 1.93 -4.09
N ASP A 160 3.43 2.99 -4.32
CA ASP A 160 3.22 4.26 -3.63
C ASP A 160 1.90 4.90 -4.07
N TYR A 161 1.17 5.42 -3.08
CA TYR A 161 -0.08 6.13 -3.26
C TYR A 161 0.21 7.59 -2.92
N ASP A 162 0.37 8.44 -3.94
CA ASP A 162 0.62 9.88 -3.78
C ASP A 162 -0.49 10.54 -2.92
N GLN A 163 -0.25 10.66 -1.61
CA GLN A 163 -1.24 11.22 -0.66
C GLN A 163 -0.95 12.66 -0.24
N TYR A 164 0.29 13.14 -0.42
CA TYR A 164 0.72 14.45 0.07
C TYR A 164 1.32 15.33 -1.04
N ASP A 165 0.95 16.61 -1.03
CA ASP A 165 1.51 17.63 -1.92
C ASP A 165 2.82 18.15 -1.32
N ILE A 166 3.90 17.42 -1.56
CA ILE A 166 5.27 17.75 -1.17
C ILE A 166 5.87 18.72 -2.21
N ALA A 167 6.72 19.65 -1.77
CA ALA A 167 7.45 20.57 -2.65
C ALA A 167 8.10 19.84 -3.85
N PRO A 168 8.00 20.41 -5.08
CA PRO A 168 8.49 19.75 -6.28
C PRO A 168 10.00 19.51 -6.23
N GLU A 169 10.78 20.35 -5.55
CA GLU A 169 12.22 20.17 -5.38
C GLU A 169 12.55 18.93 -4.54
N ALA A 170 11.74 18.62 -3.52
CA ALA A 170 11.87 17.42 -2.71
C ALA A 170 11.47 16.15 -3.49
N MET A 171 10.45 16.26 -4.34
CA MET A 171 10.05 15.18 -5.25
C MET A 171 11.05 14.95 -6.39
N GLU A 172 11.75 15.99 -6.84
CA GLU A 172 12.80 15.88 -7.85
C GLU A 172 14.06 15.26 -7.25
N TYR A 173 14.44 15.69 -6.04
CA TYR A 173 15.55 15.09 -5.31
C TYR A 173 15.33 13.59 -5.02
N SER A 174 14.12 13.17 -4.66
CA SER A 174 13.83 11.75 -4.41
C SER A 174 13.91 10.86 -5.66
N ARG A 175 13.87 11.46 -6.86
CA ARG A 175 13.87 10.76 -8.15
C ARG A 175 15.21 10.86 -8.89
N ASN A 176 16.12 11.73 -8.45
CA ASN A 176 17.36 12.02 -9.16
C ASN A 176 18.59 11.88 -8.25
N ASP A 177 19.23 10.71 -8.34
CA ASP A 177 20.45 10.38 -7.58
C ASP A 177 21.65 11.28 -7.90
N GLU A 178 21.60 12.07 -8.98
CA GLU A 178 22.67 13.00 -9.36
C GLU A 178 22.52 14.40 -8.75
N MET A 179 21.40 14.70 -8.07
CA MET A 179 21.23 15.98 -7.38
C MET A 179 22.07 16.06 -6.11
N ASP A 180 22.92 17.08 -6.02
CA ASP A 180 23.81 17.31 -4.87
C ASP A 180 23.11 17.95 -3.65
N GLY A 181 21.79 18.15 -3.72
CA GLY A 181 21.01 18.78 -2.66
C GLY A 181 21.26 20.28 -2.49
N SER A 182 22.01 20.93 -3.40
CA SER A 182 22.29 22.38 -3.34
C SER A 182 21.03 23.25 -3.42
N VAL A 183 19.93 22.70 -3.91
CA VAL A 183 18.60 23.33 -3.95
C VAL A 183 17.98 23.53 -2.56
N PHE A 184 18.44 22.80 -1.53
CA PHE A 184 17.96 22.92 -0.16
C PHE A 184 18.73 24.00 0.62
N ASP A 185 18.64 25.23 0.12
CA ASP A 185 19.27 26.41 0.71
C ASP A 185 18.34 27.15 1.70
N ALA A 186 18.83 28.24 2.29
CA ALA A 186 18.01 29.09 3.17
C ALA A 186 16.71 29.55 2.49
N SER A 187 16.75 29.83 1.18
CA SER A 187 15.58 30.23 0.40
C SER A 187 14.53 29.11 0.34
N TYR A 188 14.93 27.85 0.26
CA TYR A 188 14.02 26.70 0.34
C TYR A 188 13.31 26.65 1.69
N PHE A 189 14.05 26.69 2.80
CA PHE A 189 13.46 26.65 4.14
C PHE A 189 12.55 27.86 4.41
N GLU A 190 12.89 29.05 3.92
CA GLU A 190 12.00 30.21 3.98
C GLU A 190 10.67 29.96 3.27
N ARG A 191 10.66 29.28 2.11
CA ARG A 191 9.43 28.89 1.41
C ARG A 191 8.60 27.90 2.22
N VAL A 192 9.23 26.90 2.84
CA VAL A 192 8.54 25.93 3.71
C VAL A 192 7.86 26.66 4.88
N ILE A 193 8.58 27.56 5.55
CA ILE A 193 8.04 28.36 6.66
C ILE A 193 6.94 29.32 6.18
N TYR A 194 7.07 29.91 4.99
CA TYR A 194 6.04 30.77 4.42
C TYR A 194 4.75 30.00 4.11
N LYS A 195 4.85 28.78 3.54
CA LYS A 195 3.70 27.88 3.36
C LYS A 195 3.05 27.57 4.70
N LEU A 196 3.84 27.21 5.72
CA LEU A 196 3.36 26.94 7.07
C LEU A 196 2.61 28.14 7.68
N ALA A 197 3.18 29.35 7.59
CA ALA A 197 2.52 30.57 8.05
C ALA A 197 1.17 30.79 7.36
N GLY A 198 1.08 30.46 6.08
CA GLY A 198 -0.16 30.46 5.31
C GLY A 198 -1.21 29.47 5.81
N SER A 199 -0.80 28.33 6.38
CA SER A 199 -1.66 27.30 6.97
C SER A 199 -2.08 27.61 8.42
N LEU A 200 -1.26 28.37 9.15
CA LEU A 200 -1.55 28.85 10.51
C LEU A 200 -2.51 30.06 10.55
N ASN A 201 -2.98 30.55 9.40
CA ASN A 201 -3.88 31.69 9.33
C ASN A 201 -5.22 31.40 10.07
N PRO A 202 -5.59 32.19 11.10
CA PRO A 202 -6.81 31.94 11.89
C PRO A 202 -8.11 31.89 11.05
N LYS A 203 -8.18 32.62 9.93
CA LYS A 203 -9.33 32.58 9.02
C LYS A 203 -9.45 31.25 8.28
N LYS A 204 -8.33 30.59 7.98
CA LYS A 204 -8.31 29.24 7.40
C LYS A 204 -8.58 28.19 8.48
N CYS A 205 -8.07 28.37 9.69
CA CYS A 205 -8.28 27.42 10.79
C CYS A 205 -9.69 27.48 11.40
N ALA A 206 -10.45 28.54 11.13
CA ALA A 206 -11.83 28.67 11.60
C ALA A 206 -12.69 27.46 11.15
N PRO A 207 -13.67 27.02 11.96
CA PRO A 207 -14.62 26.00 11.56
C PRO A 207 -15.35 26.44 10.30
N HIS A 208 -15.21 25.70 9.20
CA HIS A 208 -16.01 25.96 8.02
C HIS A 208 -17.42 25.43 8.27
N THR A 209 -18.39 26.33 8.31
CA THR A 209 -19.82 26.02 8.46
C THR A 209 -20.48 25.64 7.13
N LYS A 210 -19.71 25.33 6.08
CA LYS A 210 -20.25 24.98 4.76
C LYS A 210 -21.02 23.66 4.87
N PRO A 211 -22.36 23.66 4.72
CA PRO A 211 -23.19 22.47 4.96
C PRO A 211 -22.96 21.35 3.93
N ASN A 212 -22.33 21.66 2.80
CA ASN A 212 -22.26 20.74 1.65
C ASN A 212 -20.94 19.96 1.55
N LEU A 213 -19.92 20.25 2.37
CA LEU A 213 -18.59 19.61 2.28
C LEU A 213 -17.91 19.58 3.66
N PRO A 214 -18.16 18.56 4.50
CA PRO A 214 -17.41 18.33 5.73
C PRO A 214 -16.06 17.66 5.42
N GLU A 215 -15.34 18.14 4.40
CA GLU A 215 -14.12 17.50 3.88
C GLU A 215 -13.07 17.29 4.98
N ARG A 216 -13.03 18.16 5.99
CA ARG A 216 -12.17 18.04 7.18
C ARG A 216 -12.50 16.85 8.08
N HIS A 217 -13.75 16.39 8.11
CA HIS A 217 -14.16 15.26 8.96
C HIS A 217 -13.71 13.92 8.39
N PHE A 218 -13.40 13.88 7.09
CA PHE A 218 -12.95 12.68 6.39
C PHE A 218 -11.45 12.69 6.08
N ARG A 219 -10.74 13.76 6.46
CA ARG A 219 -9.27 13.80 6.43
C ARG A 219 -8.71 13.16 7.70
N GLU A 220 -7.57 12.51 7.58
CA GLU A 220 -6.78 12.06 8.73
C GLU A 220 -6.43 13.24 9.66
N ILE A 221 -6.05 14.37 9.07
CA ILE A 221 -5.78 15.62 9.79
C ILE A 221 -6.82 16.67 9.41
N GLY A 222 -7.84 16.84 10.26
CA GLY A 222 -8.93 17.80 10.01
C GLY A 222 -8.55 19.28 10.23
N SER A 223 -7.41 19.56 10.87
CA SER A 223 -6.95 20.93 11.16
C SER A 223 -5.88 21.36 10.14
N PRO A 224 -6.14 22.41 9.33
CA PRO A 224 -5.15 22.92 8.38
C PRO A 224 -3.82 23.34 9.02
N ALA A 225 -3.88 23.79 10.28
CA ALA A 225 -2.68 24.13 11.05
C ALA A 225 -1.84 22.88 11.35
N VAL A 226 -2.48 21.79 11.80
CA VAL A 226 -1.78 20.54 12.11
C VAL A 226 -1.26 19.90 10.82
N GLU A 227 -2.07 19.90 9.76
CA GLU A 227 -1.68 19.40 8.44
C GLU A 227 -0.45 20.16 7.91
N GLY A 228 -0.48 21.49 7.99
CA GLY A 228 0.67 22.33 7.60
C GLY A 228 1.91 22.10 8.45
N ILE A 229 1.77 21.89 9.76
CA ILE A 229 2.91 21.56 10.64
C ILE A 229 3.51 20.21 10.25
N SER A 230 2.67 19.20 10.02
CA SER A 230 3.12 17.86 9.62
C SER A 230 3.86 17.89 8.28
N ILE A 231 3.28 18.55 7.26
CA ILE A 231 3.91 18.69 5.94
C ILE A 231 5.25 19.43 6.05
N ALA A 232 5.30 20.56 6.75
CA ALA A 232 6.55 21.31 6.92
C ALA A 232 7.62 20.48 7.65
N THR A 233 7.23 19.71 8.66
CA THR A 233 8.15 18.82 9.39
C THR A 233 8.70 17.74 8.47
N LEU A 234 7.84 17.10 7.66
CA LEU A 234 8.27 16.09 6.69
C LEU A 234 9.18 16.68 5.61
N GLU A 235 8.82 17.84 5.03
CA GLU A 235 9.63 18.54 4.02
C GLU A 235 11.04 18.88 4.55
N ILE A 236 11.17 19.24 5.83
CA ILE A 236 12.47 19.51 6.47
C ILE A 236 13.24 18.21 6.69
N MET A 237 12.60 17.17 7.22
CA MET A 237 13.23 15.88 7.53
C MET A 237 13.72 15.13 6.28
N LEU A 238 13.09 15.37 5.13
CA LEU A 238 13.45 14.73 3.87
C LEU A 238 14.70 15.33 3.23
N THR A 239 15.10 16.55 3.63
CA THR A 239 16.30 17.19 3.07
C THR A 239 17.58 16.46 3.49
N PRO A 240 18.61 16.42 2.62
CA PRO A 240 19.92 15.87 2.98
C PRO A 240 20.73 16.76 3.92
N VAL A 241 20.17 17.89 4.37
CA VAL A 241 20.86 18.86 5.21
C VAL A 241 20.95 18.32 6.65
N PRO A 242 22.15 18.25 7.26
CA PRO A 242 22.28 17.77 8.63
C PRO A 242 21.47 18.63 9.60
N PRO A 243 20.78 18.05 10.61
CA PRO A 243 19.95 18.80 11.54
C PRO A 243 20.64 19.93 12.31
N ALA A 244 21.98 19.87 12.45
CA ALA A 244 22.76 20.94 13.08
C ALA A 244 22.93 22.20 12.20
N THR A 245 22.54 22.12 10.93
CA THR A 245 22.72 23.17 9.91
C THR A 245 21.40 23.84 9.51
N ILE A 246 20.27 23.14 9.71
CA ILE A 246 18.89 23.64 9.52
C ILE A 246 18.54 24.57 10.68
#